data_AF-A0A1E8FNX8-F1
#
_entry.id   AF-A0A1E8FNX8-F1
#
_cell.length_a   1.000
_cell.length_b   1.000
_cell.length_c   1.000
_cell.angle_alpha   90.00
_cell.angle_beta   90.00
_cell.angle_gamma   90.00
#
_symmetry.space_group_name_H-M   'P 1'
#
loop_
_entity.id
_entity.type
_entity.pdbx_description
1 polymer ?
#
loop_
_entity_poly.entity_id
_entity_poly.type
_entity_poly.pdbx_seq_one_letter_code
_entity_poly.pdbx_strand_id
1 'polypeptide(L)'
;MKNTTMLKGAAAIAVGGALLLGGGGTLAWWNAADAATPGTIISGNLNVEAGAGVWTDRAGNTININTYRVVPGDLLTYSQDLDVTLSGSKMAANLVAERTGAADGFDPASVTVSAPRLTVDGQPIANPLTSSQHVTASMTFEFKSTTAARTDVGKSMDLGSVAFTLQQIQQPGLQ
;
A
#
# COMPACT_ATOMS: atom_id res chain seq x y z
N MET A 1 -23.16 -59.38 59.10
CA MET A 1 -22.67 -58.22 58.32
C MET A 1 -22.19 -58.70 56.96
N LYS A 2 -22.43 -57.88 55.92
CA LYS A 2 -22.15 -58.05 54.47
C LYS A 2 -23.35 -58.57 53.66
N ASN A 3 -24.15 -57.64 53.14
CA ASN A 3 -25.09 -57.89 52.05
C ASN A 3 -24.42 -57.53 50.72
N THR A 4 -24.44 -58.49 49.82
CA THR A 4 -23.79 -58.49 48.51
C THR A 4 -24.59 -57.68 47.49
N THR A 5 -23.90 -56.68 46.94
CA THR A 5 -23.81 -56.20 45.55
C THR A 5 -24.86 -56.63 44.52
N MET A 6 -25.47 -55.59 43.91
CA MET A 6 -25.86 -55.41 42.49
C MET A 6 -26.70 -56.47 41.77
N LEU A 7 -27.73 -56.00 41.07
CA LEU A 7 -27.82 -56.00 39.59
C LEU A 7 -29.29 -55.76 39.20
N LYS A 8 -29.69 -54.50 39.00
CA LYS A 8 -30.97 -54.18 38.36
C LYS A 8 -30.72 -54.00 36.86
N GLY A 9 -31.46 -54.77 36.06
CA GLY A 9 -31.79 -54.40 34.69
C GLY A 9 -31.03 -55.17 33.61
N ALA A 10 -31.37 -56.43 33.40
CA ALA A 10 -31.12 -57.12 32.14
C ALA A 10 -32.48 -57.45 31.49
N ALA A 11 -32.80 -56.76 30.39
CA ALA A 11 -33.60 -57.29 29.28
C ALA A 11 -33.50 -56.32 28.09
N ALA A 12 -32.85 -56.79 27.03
CA ALA A 12 -32.69 -56.14 25.74
C ALA A 12 -33.83 -56.55 24.78
N ILE A 13 -33.77 -56.03 23.53
CA ILE A 13 -34.50 -56.38 22.27
C ILE A 13 -35.57 -55.31 21.91
N ALA A 14 -35.67 -54.73 20.70
CA ALA A 14 -35.22 -55.12 19.37
C ALA A 14 -34.78 -53.93 18.48
N VAL A 15 -33.88 -54.22 17.54
CA VAL A 15 -33.59 -53.43 16.33
C VAL A 15 -34.65 -53.74 15.26
N GLY A 16 -35.06 -52.75 14.47
CA GLY A 16 -35.70 -53.00 13.17
C GLY A 16 -36.61 -51.86 12.67
N GLY A 17 -36.10 -51.04 11.75
CA GLY A 17 -36.71 -49.79 11.32
C GLY A 17 -38.02 -49.90 10.52
N ALA A 18 -38.84 -48.86 10.68
CA ALA A 18 -39.66 -48.30 9.62
C ALA A 18 -39.38 -46.79 9.57
N LEU A 19 -38.50 -46.40 8.65
CA LEU A 19 -38.38 -45.04 8.14
C LEU A 19 -39.67 -44.75 7.33
N LEU A 20 -40.40 -43.69 7.67
CA LEU A 20 -41.31 -42.89 6.81
C LEU A 20 -41.95 -41.81 7.72
N LEU A 21 -41.26 -40.71 7.99
CA LEU A 21 -41.44 -39.43 7.28
C LEU A 21 -42.85 -38.85 7.41
N GLY A 22 -42.96 -37.91 8.37
CA GLY A 22 -44.00 -36.89 8.49
C GLY A 22 -44.23 -36.46 9.94
N GLY A 23 -43.42 -35.64 10.62
CA GLY A 23 -42.23 -34.86 10.26
C GLY A 23 -41.93 -33.85 11.40
N GLY A 24 -41.05 -34.21 12.34
CA GLY A 24 -40.17 -33.27 13.06
C GLY A 24 -40.65 -32.56 14.34
N GLY A 25 -41.82 -32.88 14.91
CA GLY A 25 -42.34 -32.24 16.13
C GLY A 25 -42.00 -32.95 17.44
N THR A 26 -40.72 -33.27 17.70
CA THR A 26 -40.29 -33.69 19.05
C THR A 26 -39.94 -32.44 19.85
N LEU A 27 -40.77 -32.09 20.83
CA LEU A 27 -40.46 -31.09 21.85
C LEU A 27 -39.28 -31.61 22.69
N ALA A 28 -38.05 -31.35 22.24
CA ALA A 28 -36.88 -31.61 23.07
C ALA A 28 -37.02 -30.77 24.36
N TRP A 29 -36.89 -31.41 25.53
CA TRP A 29 -37.06 -30.75 26.84
C TRP A 29 -35.96 -29.71 27.14
N TRP A 30 -34.89 -29.67 26.34
CA TRP A 30 -33.79 -28.73 26.47
C TRP A 30 -33.43 -28.24 25.07
N ASN A 31 -33.68 -26.97 24.79
CA ASN A 31 -33.16 -26.26 23.64
C ASN A 31 -32.40 -25.03 24.16
N ALA A 32 -31.19 -24.80 23.66
CA ALA A 32 -30.44 -23.57 23.92
C ALA A 32 -30.14 -22.92 22.57
N ALA A 33 -30.53 -21.66 22.43
CA ALA A 33 -30.19 -20.81 21.30
C ALA A 33 -29.47 -19.58 21.86
N ASP A 34 -28.31 -19.26 21.31
CA ASP A 34 -27.58 -18.04 21.61
C ASP A 34 -27.43 -17.26 20.30
N ALA A 35 -28.01 -16.07 20.25
CA ALA A 35 -27.99 -15.22 19.07
C ALA A 35 -26.84 -14.21 19.24
N ALA A 36 -25.73 -14.42 18.53
CA ALA A 36 -24.72 -13.39 18.39
C ALA A 36 -25.30 -12.24 17.55
N THR A 37 -25.12 -11.00 17.99
CA THR A 37 -25.39 -9.82 17.15
C THR A 37 -24.19 -9.62 16.23
N PRO A 38 -24.30 -9.87 14.91
CA PRO A 38 -23.18 -9.62 14.01
C PRO A 38 -22.95 -8.11 13.89
N GLY A 39 -21.68 -7.70 13.94
CA GLY A 39 -21.29 -6.31 13.76
C GLY A 39 -21.39 -5.85 12.29
N THR A 40 -21.26 -4.55 12.06
CA THR A 40 -21.17 -3.95 10.73
C THR A 40 -19.71 -3.80 10.29
N ILE A 41 -19.42 -4.08 9.02
CA ILE A 41 -18.11 -3.84 8.40
C ILE A 41 -18.18 -2.57 7.57
N ILE A 42 -17.16 -1.70 7.67
CA ILE A 42 -17.01 -0.47 6.88
C ILE A 42 -15.70 -0.58 6.08
N SER A 43 -15.71 -0.15 4.83
CA SER A 43 -14.52 -0.12 3.97
C SER A 43 -13.51 0.94 4.44
N GLY A 44 -12.23 0.68 4.19
CA GLY A 44 -11.16 1.67 4.37
C GLY A 44 -11.17 2.77 3.28
N ASN A 45 -10.22 3.69 3.38
CA ASN A 45 -9.98 4.77 2.41
C ASN A 45 -8.49 4.85 2.08
N LEU A 46 -8.15 4.93 0.80
CA LEU A 46 -6.80 5.19 0.29
C LEU A 46 -6.90 6.38 -0.66
N ASN A 47 -6.30 7.51 -0.28
CA ASN A 47 -6.30 8.73 -1.10
C ASN A 47 -4.96 9.46 -0.99
N VAL A 48 -4.61 10.19 -2.03
CA VAL A 48 -3.50 11.16 -2.04
C VAL A 48 -3.93 12.41 -2.79
N GLU A 49 -3.78 13.56 -2.14
CA GLU A 49 -3.94 14.87 -2.75
C GLU A 49 -2.56 15.50 -2.90
N ALA A 50 -2.22 15.90 -4.12
CA ALA A 50 -0.88 16.40 -4.43
C ALA A 50 -0.91 17.91 -4.62
N GLY A 51 -0.01 18.61 -3.93
CA GLY A 51 0.25 20.03 -4.12
C GLY A 51 0.94 20.33 -5.45
N ALA A 52 1.29 21.59 -5.68
CA ALA A 52 2.07 21.97 -6.86
C ALA A 52 3.49 21.39 -6.78
N GLY A 53 3.94 20.76 -7.85
CA GLY A 53 5.31 20.29 -7.98
C GLY A 53 6.28 21.45 -8.17
N VAL A 54 7.44 21.37 -7.51
CA VAL A 54 8.50 22.38 -7.55
C VAL A 54 9.78 21.75 -8.08
N TRP A 55 10.42 22.43 -9.03
CA TRP A 55 11.73 22.07 -9.55
C TRP A 55 12.79 23.04 -9.04
N THR A 56 13.92 22.51 -8.59
CA THR A 56 15.08 23.31 -8.18
C THR A 56 16.36 22.83 -8.85
N ASP A 57 17.30 23.76 -9.05
CA ASP A 57 18.65 23.45 -9.50
C ASP A 57 19.55 22.97 -8.34
N ARG A 58 20.82 22.70 -8.64
CA ARG A 58 21.82 22.26 -7.65
C ARG A 58 22.04 23.27 -6.52
N ALA A 59 21.82 24.56 -6.78
CA ALA A 59 21.94 25.62 -5.79
C ALA A 59 20.65 25.83 -4.98
N GLY A 60 19.58 25.07 -5.28
CA GLY A 60 18.29 25.17 -4.62
C GLY A 60 17.40 26.29 -5.17
N ASN A 61 17.76 26.92 -6.28
CA ASN A 61 16.92 27.95 -6.89
C ASN A 61 15.75 27.29 -7.63
N THR A 62 14.54 27.81 -7.46
CA THR A 62 13.38 27.37 -8.23
C THR A 62 13.57 27.66 -9.72
N ILE A 63 13.27 26.67 -10.57
CA ILE A 63 13.41 26.77 -12.02
C ILE A 63 12.09 26.45 -12.73
N ASN A 64 11.91 27.02 -13.92
CA ASN A 64 10.84 26.60 -14.83
C ASN A 64 11.35 25.49 -15.76
N ILE A 65 10.92 24.26 -15.47
CA ILE A 65 11.38 23.06 -16.18
C ILE A 65 11.11 23.08 -17.68
N ASN A 66 10.05 23.76 -18.13
CA ASN A 66 9.68 23.83 -19.55
C ASN A 66 10.65 24.68 -20.40
N THR A 67 11.44 25.54 -19.74
CA THR A 67 12.40 26.44 -20.39
C THR A 67 13.85 26.17 -19.98
N TYR A 68 14.05 25.30 -19.00
CA TYR A 68 15.37 25.02 -18.45
C TYR A 68 16.21 24.22 -19.44
N ARG A 69 17.48 24.59 -19.60
CA ARG A 69 18.43 23.92 -20.49
C ARG A 69 19.53 23.28 -19.66
N VAL A 70 19.44 21.97 -19.52
CA VAL A 70 20.40 21.20 -18.76
C VAL A 70 21.77 21.14 -19.44
N VAL A 71 22.82 21.08 -18.64
CA VAL A 71 24.19 20.80 -19.09
C VAL A 71 24.81 19.66 -18.27
N PRO A 72 25.86 19.00 -18.77
CA PRO A 72 26.62 18.05 -17.97
C PRO A 72 27.06 18.66 -16.63
N GLY A 73 26.73 17.98 -15.54
CA GLY A 73 26.98 18.45 -14.17
C GLY A 73 25.76 19.04 -13.47
N ASP A 74 24.61 19.20 -14.14
CA ASP A 74 23.39 19.64 -13.47
C ASP A 74 22.82 18.58 -12.53
N LEU A 75 22.22 19.05 -11.44
CA LEU A 75 21.41 18.24 -10.54
C LEU A 75 20.09 18.95 -10.36
N LEU A 76 19.00 18.35 -10.84
CA LEU A 76 17.66 18.89 -10.66
C LEU A 76 16.94 18.10 -9.56
N THR A 77 16.22 18.81 -8.70
CA THR A 77 15.38 18.18 -7.67
C THR A 77 13.92 18.53 -7.95
N TYR A 78 13.09 17.49 -8.07
CA TYR A 78 11.64 17.63 -8.07
C TYR A 78 11.12 17.36 -6.66
N SER A 79 10.21 18.19 -6.16
CA SER A 79 9.56 18.01 -4.86
C SER A 79 8.09 18.35 -4.93
N GLN A 80 7.27 17.62 -4.18
CA GLN A 80 5.83 17.81 -4.12
C GLN A 80 5.32 17.44 -2.72
N ASP A 81 4.50 18.32 -2.15
CA ASP A 81 3.80 18.03 -0.90
C ASP A 81 2.55 17.19 -1.18
N LEU A 82 2.32 16.19 -0.35
CA LEU A 82 1.27 15.19 -0.51
C LEU A 82 0.48 15.04 0.80
N ASP A 83 -0.84 15.19 0.71
CA ASP A 83 -1.77 14.87 1.79
C ASP A 83 -2.26 13.43 1.62
N VAL A 84 -1.71 12.53 2.44
CA VAL A 84 -1.97 11.09 2.35
C VAL A 84 -3.05 10.67 3.35
N THR A 85 -4.09 10.00 2.86
CA THR A 85 -5.13 9.37 3.67
C THR A 85 -5.06 7.85 3.56
N LEU A 86 -4.75 7.20 4.68
CA LEU A 86 -4.79 5.75 4.88
C LEU A 86 -5.75 5.43 6.02
N SER A 87 -6.91 4.88 5.69
CA SER A 87 -7.91 4.37 6.63
C SER A 87 -8.18 2.91 6.37
N GLY A 88 -8.19 2.11 7.42
CA GLY A 88 -8.40 0.66 7.38
C GLY A 88 -7.40 -0.07 8.27
N SER A 89 -7.84 -1.14 8.93
CA SER A 89 -7.07 -1.81 9.99
C SER A 89 -5.74 -2.42 9.57
N LYS A 90 -5.52 -2.60 8.25
CA LYS A 90 -4.29 -3.16 7.66
C LYS A 90 -3.82 -2.32 6.46
N MET A 91 -4.18 -1.04 6.40
CA MET A 91 -3.89 -0.17 5.26
C MET A 91 -2.40 0.23 5.24
N ALA A 92 -1.74 -0.01 4.12
CA ALA A 92 -0.41 0.50 3.83
C ALA A 92 -0.28 0.75 2.32
N ALA A 93 0.55 1.72 1.93
CA ALA A 93 0.77 2.05 0.53
C ALA A 93 2.22 2.43 0.26
N ASN A 94 2.74 1.99 -0.89
CA ASN A 94 3.99 2.49 -1.43
C ASN A 94 3.74 3.81 -2.15
N LEU A 95 4.59 4.81 -1.87
CA LEU A 95 4.75 5.93 -2.78
C LEU A 95 5.59 5.48 -3.97
N VAL A 96 5.07 5.66 -5.18
CA VAL A 96 5.75 5.34 -6.43
C VAL A 96 5.87 6.63 -7.24
N ALA A 97 7.01 6.79 -7.89
CA ALA A 97 7.23 7.85 -8.85
C ALA A 97 6.85 7.36 -10.24
N GLU A 98 6.02 8.13 -10.94
CA GLU A 98 5.66 7.88 -12.32
C GLU A 98 6.59 8.63 -13.28
N ARG A 99 6.77 8.04 -14.48
CA ARG A 99 7.59 8.62 -15.55
C ARG A 99 9.05 8.90 -15.16
N THR A 100 9.68 8.01 -14.41
CA THR A 100 11.11 8.09 -14.04
C THR A 100 12.03 7.36 -15.03
N GLY A 101 11.59 7.16 -16.28
CA GLY A 101 12.39 6.50 -17.31
C GLY A 101 13.66 7.30 -17.59
N ALA A 102 14.78 6.90 -16.97
CA ALA A 102 16.08 7.51 -17.17
C ALA A 102 16.54 7.23 -18.60
N ALA A 103 16.17 8.12 -19.54
CA ALA A 103 16.64 8.24 -20.92
C ALA A 103 15.57 8.71 -21.91
N ASP A 104 14.41 9.24 -21.50
CA ASP A 104 13.43 9.84 -22.43
C ASP A 104 14.14 10.90 -23.32
N GLY A 105 14.60 10.48 -24.51
CA GLY A 105 15.43 11.25 -25.44
C GLY A 105 16.95 11.32 -25.17
N PHE A 106 17.44 11.02 -23.98
CA PHE A 106 18.87 11.13 -23.57
C PHE A 106 19.59 9.77 -23.57
N ASP A 107 20.92 9.78 -23.62
CA ASP A 107 21.74 8.59 -23.37
C ASP A 107 21.55 8.12 -21.90
N PRO A 108 21.21 6.84 -21.64
CA PRO A 108 21.09 6.31 -20.28
C PRO A 108 22.37 6.44 -19.45
N ALA A 109 23.54 6.52 -20.09
CA ALA A 109 24.81 6.74 -19.40
C ALA A 109 24.95 8.19 -18.90
N SER A 110 24.26 9.16 -19.52
CA SER A 110 24.34 10.58 -19.20
C SER A 110 23.45 11.01 -18.04
N VAL A 111 22.37 10.28 -17.74
CA VAL A 111 21.39 10.70 -16.74
C VAL A 111 21.19 9.61 -15.69
N THR A 112 21.08 10.00 -14.43
CA THR A 112 20.70 9.11 -13.34
C THR A 112 19.55 9.72 -12.56
N VAL A 113 18.51 8.92 -12.33
CA VAL A 113 17.31 9.31 -11.61
C VAL A 113 17.27 8.55 -10.30
N SER A 114 17.09 9.26 -9.18
CA SER A 114 17.00 8.61 -7.87
C SER A 114 15.66 7.93 -7.67
N ALA A 115 15.61 6.97 -6.73
CA ALA A 115 14.34 6.56 -6.16
C ALA A 115 13.65 7.74 -5.44
N PRO A 116 12.31 7.73 -5.31
CA PRO A 116 11.59 8.72 -4.52
C PRO A 116 12.00 8.64 -3.05
N ARG A 117 12.13 9.80 -2.42
CA ARG A 117 12.39 9.98 -0.99
C ARG A 117 11.23 10.72 -0.34
N LEU A 118 10.83 10.26 0.84
CA LEU A 118 9.77 10.86 1.65
C LEU A 118 10.34 11.56 2.88
N THR A 119 9.78 12.71 3.22
CA THR A 119 10.07 13.40 4.49
C THR A 119 8.82 13.92 5.19
N VAL A 120 8.93 14.06 6.51
CA VAL A 120 8.04 14.86 7.36
C VAL A 120 8.92 15.87 8.09
N ASP A 121 8.61 17.16 8.00
CA ASP A 121 9.40 18.24 8.62
C ASP A 121 10.91 18.14 8.28
N GLY A 122 11.22 17.76 7.03
CA GLY A 122 12.58 17.55 6.52
C GLY A 122 13.26 16.25 6.97
N GLN A 123 12.68 15.49 7.88
CA GLN A 123 13.23 14.21 8.35
C GLN A 123 12.79 13.05 7.45
N PRO A 124 13.71 12.15 7.04
CA PRO A 124 13.36 11.00 6.23
C PRO A 124 12.39 10.08 6.96
N ILE A 125 11.41 9.57 6.22
CA ILE A 125 10.54 8.49 6.67
C ILE A 125 10.65 7.28 5.73
N ALA A 126 10.17 6.12 6.18
CA ALA A 126 10.15 4.92 5.37
C ALA A 126 9.03 4.93 4.31
N ASN A 127 9.27 4.18 3.24
CA ASN A 127 8.28 3.76 2.25
C ASN A 127 8.23 2.22 2.32
N PRO A 128 7.08 1.57 2.60
CA PRO A 128 5.69 2.06 2.55
C PRO A 128 5.26 2.99 3.68
N LEU A 129 4.24 3.80 3.41
CA LEU A 129 3.46 4.57 4.39
C LEU A 129 2.43 3.65 5.07
N THR A 130 2.27 3.82 6.38
CA THR A 130 1.34 3.03 7.22
C THR A 130 0.34 3.89 8.02
N SER A 131 0.43 5.21 7.91
CA SER A 131 -0.45 6.19 8.57
C SER A 131 -0.87 7.29 7.60
N SER A 132 -2.01 7.92 7.89
CA SER A 132 -2.40 9.17 7.24
C SER A 132 -1.50 10.29 7.74
N GLN A 133 -0.97 11.11 6.83
CA GLN A 133 -0.04 12.18 7.16
C GLN A 133 0.23 13.08 5.95
N HIS A 134 0.67 14.30 6.23
CA HIS A 134 1.28 15.18 5.24
C HIS A 134 2.76 14.79 5.06
N VAL A 135 3.22 14.65 3.82
CA VAL A 135 4.60 14.30 3.50
C VAL A 135 5.10 15.12 2.31
N THR A 136 6.39 15.40 2.28
CA THR A 136 7.05 15.89 1.07
C THR A 136 7.72 14.71 0.37
N ALA A 137 7.34 14.48 -0.89
CA ALA A 137 7.99 13.53 -1.79
C ALA A 137 9.01 14.27 -2.67
N SER A 138 10.17 13.65 -2.89
CA SER A 138 11.23 14.25 -3.71
C SER A 138 12.00 13.20 -4.50
N MET A 139 12.59 13.60 -5.62
CA MET A 139 13.56 12.80 -6.37
C MET A 139 14.55 13.71 -7.10
N THR A 140 15.70 13.17 -7.48
CA THR A 140 16.74 13.92 -8.19
C THR A 140 17.03 13.35 -9.57
N PHE A 141 17.34 14.25 -10.50
CA PHE A 141 17.80 13.97 -11.85
C PHE A 141 19.22 14.51 -11.98
N GLU A 142 20.20 13.62 -11.99
CA GLU A 142 21.62 13.95 -12.15
C GLU A 142 22.00 13.81 -13.63
N PHE A 143 22.40 14.93 -14.23
CA PHE A 143 23.02 14.96 -15.55
C PHE A 143 24.53 14.87 -15.34
N LYS A 144 25.12 13.71 -15.66
CA LYS A 144 26.49 13.39 -15.27
C LYS A 144 27.49 14.35 -15.87
N SER A 145 28.40 14.87 -15.04
CA SER A 145 29.51 15.72 -15.50
C SER A 145 30.47 14.98 -16.43
N THR A 146 30.44 13.65 -16.44
CA THR A 146 31.27 12.80 -17.30
C THR A 146 30.69 12.60 -18.71
N THR A 147 29.51 13.15 -19.02
CA THR A 147 28.95 13.12 -20.38
C THR A 147 29.89 13.85 -21.33
N ALA A 148 30.47 13.10 -22.27
CA ALA A 148 31.54 13.58 -23.12
C ALA A 148 31.04 14.11 -24.48
N ALA A 149 31.91 14.90 -25.12
CA ALA A 149 31.71 15.43 -26.47
C ALA A 149 30.37 16.18 -26.62
N ARG A 150 29.57 15.81 -27.64
CA ARG A 150 28.28 16.44 -27.95
C ARG A 150 27.10 15.50 -27.71
N THR A 151 27.28 14.50 -26.84
CA THR A 151 26.21 13.60 -26.43
C THR A 151 25.04 14.42 -25.87
N ASP A 152 23.83 14.03 -26.24
CA ASP A 152 22.55 14.65 -25.84
C ASP A 152 22.32 16.13 -26.22
N VAL A 153 23.20 16.75 -27.00
CA VAL A 153 22.99 18.13 -27.46
C VAL A 153 21.72 18.22 -28.32
N GLY A 154 20.78 19.07 -27.90
CA GLY A 154 19.51 19.29 -28.59
C GLY A 154 18.45 18.20 -28.36
N LYS A 155 18.74 17.20 -27.50
CA LYS A 155 17.74 16.25 -27.02
C LYS A 155 16.84 16.90 -25.98
N SER A 156 15.67 16.30 -25.78
CA SER A 156 14.68 16.75 -24.80
C SER A 156 14.22 15.56 -23.99
N MET A 157 14.05 15.79 -22.69
CA MET A 157 13.45 14.87 -21.74
C MET A 157 12.19 15.54 -21.18
N ASP A 158 11.06 14.84 -21.22
CA ASP A 158 9.81 15.37 -20.67
C ASP A 158 9.77 15.12 -19.15
N LEU A 159 10.19 16.14 -18.41
CA LEU A 159 10.15 16.17 -16.95
C LEU A 159 8.91 16.88 -16.40
N GLY A 160 8.08 17.50 -17.26
CA GLY A 160 6.90 18.27 -16.84
C GLY A 160 5.74 17.40 -16.33
N SER A 161 5.92 16.09 -16.35
CA SER A 161 4.91 15.06 -16.15
C SER A 161 5.26 14.06 -15.05
N VAL A 162 6.37 14.29 -14.35
CA VAL A 162 6.76 13.52 -13.17
C VAL A 162 5.69 13.72 -12.09
N ALA A 163 5.19 12.61 -11.57
CA ALA A 163 4.16 12.60 -10.54
C ALA A 163 4.46 11.52 -9.49
N PHE A 164 3.88 11.67 -8.30
CA PHE A 164 3.91 10.64 -7.28
C PHE A 164 2.52 10.04 -7.09
N THR A 165 2.42 8.72 -7.00
CA THR A 165 1.18 7.99 -6.77
C THR A 165 1.30 7.01 -5.62
N LEU A 166 0.16 6.63 -5.03
CA LEU A 166 0.09 5.61 -3.99
C LEU A 166 -0.37 4.28 -4.57
N GLN A 167 0.36 3.22 -4.24
CA GLN A 167 -0.03 1.85 -4.56
C GLN A 167 -0.25 1.07 -3.26
N GLN A 168 -1.48 0.60 -3.05
CA GLN A 168 -1.81 -0.21 -1.89
C GLN A 168 -0.95 -1.48 -1.85
N ILE A 169 -0.49 -1.86 -0.67
CA ILE A 169 0.17 -3.14 -0.44
C ILE A 169 -0.53 -3.94 0.66
N GLN A 170 -0.36 -5.26 0.60
CA GLN A 170 -0.77 -6.15 1.68
C GLN A 170 0.34 -6.22 2.73
N GLN A 171 0.02 -5.94 3.99
CA GLN A 171 0.97 -6.13 5.08
C GLN A 171 1.19 -7.65 5.34
N PRO A 172 2.44 -8.16 5.29
CA PRO A 172 2.73 -9.53 5.67
C PRO A 172 2.48 -9.78 7.17
N GLY A 173 2.00 -10.98 7.53
CA GLY A 173 1.97 -11.44 8.92
C GLY A 173 0.64 -11.27 9.68
N LEU A 174 -0.42 -10.80 9.03
CA LEU A 174 -1.75 -10.74 9.62
C LEU A 174 -2.76 -11.43 8.70
N GLN A 175 -2.88 -12.76 8.82
CA GLN A 175 -4.09 -13.49 8.41
C GLN A 175 -5.15 -13.28 9.49
#